data_AF-A0A3P8VDL6-F1
#
_entry.id   AF-A0A3P8VDL6-F1
#
_cell.length_a   1.000
_cell.length_b   1.000
_cell.length_c   1.000
_cell.angle_alpha   90.00
_cell.angle_beta   90.00
_cell.angle_gamma   90.00
#
_symmetry.space_group_name_H-M   'P 1'
#
loop_
_entity.id
_entity.type
_entity.pdbx_description
1 polymer ?
#
loop_
_entity_poly.entity_id
_entity_poly.type
_entity_poly.pdbx_seq_one_letter_code
_entity_poly.pdbx_strand_id
1 'polypeptide(L)'
;MTESCDCSKCKQSLYGLKYILKDEEAYCTKCYEELFSHNCETCHKLIGCTSKDLSYDNRHWHSECFLCMECSRSLVDRPFATKNDLLMCTDCYCNKYSAKCKACLKTIVPGTKKMEHKGNSWHENCFTCNRCQQPIGTRNFVQKEGNNFCMPCYEKLFALQCVHCKKPITTGGVNYREQPWHKECFVCIGCKQQLAGQRFTSRDDFTYCLECFCNLFAKKCASCTTPISGKCNLTLHISRVNPPPPPAPKLTCTVHMFPLMVSFIGVLILHT
;
A
#
# COMPACT_ATOMS: atom_id res chain seq x y z
N MET A 1 48.27 -44.97 37.28
CA MET A 1 47.67 -43.78 37.91
C MET A 1 46.29 -43.65 37.31
N THR A 2 45.25 -43.99 38.06
CA THR A 2 43.85 -43.87 37.62
C THR A 2 43.50 -42.39 37.56
N GLU A 3 43.30 -41.84 36.36
CA GLU A 3 42.66 -40.53 36.18
C GLU A 3 41.29 -40.59 36.86
N SER A 4 41.08 -39.78 37.90
CA SER A 4 39.80 -39.77 38.60
C SER A 4 38.80 -38.99 37.74
N CYS A 5 37.78 -39.70 37.25
CA CYS A 5 36.64 -39.09 36.59
C CYS A 5 35.58 -38.81 37.66
N ASP A 6 35.77 -37.71 38.38
CA ASP A 6 34.87 -37.28 39.44
C ASP A 6 34.10 -36.02 39.01
N CYS A 7 32.89 -35.84 39.53
CA CYS A 7 32.11 -34.65 39.26
C CYS A 7 32.82 -33.39 39.79
N SER A 8 33.01 -32.38 38.94
CA SER A 8 33.66 -31.12 39.31
C SER A 8 32.97 -30.39 40.48
N LYS A 9 31.63 -30.50 40.61
CA LYS A 9 30.84 -29.90 41.70
C LYS A 9 30.82 -30.75 42.97
N CYS A 10 30.24 -31.95 42.93
CA CYS A 10 29.99 -32.76 44.14
C CYS A 10 31.10 -33.76 44.49
N LYS A 11 32.13 -33.89 43.64
CA LYS A 11 33.26 -34.82 43.79
C LYS A 11 32.87 -36.31 43.86
N GLN A 12 31.65 -36.66 43.47
CA GLN A 12 31.23 -38.06 43.34
C GLN A 12 31.88 -38.69 42.11
N SER A 13 32.34 -39.94 42.24
CA SER A 13 32.86 -40.71 41.11
C SER A 13 31.81 -40.88 40.00
N LEU A 14 32.21 -40.58 38.76
CA LEU A 14 31.40 -40.69 37.55
C LEU A 14 31.61 -42.03 36.84
N TYR A 15 32.44 -42.92 37.39
CA TYR A 15 32.75 -44.20 36.76
C TYR A 15 31.48 -45.04 36.54
N GLY A 16 31.18 -45.38 35.28
CA GLY A 16 29.99 -46.12 34.90
C GLY A 16 28.67 -45.35 35.03
N LEU A 17 28.72 -44.03 35.29
CA LEU A 17 27.56 -43.15 35.35
C LEU A 17 27.51 -42.22 34.14
N LYS A 18 26.30 -41.78 33.76
CA LYS A 18 26.14 -40.72 32.76
C LYS A 18 26.64 -39.39 33.33
N TYR A 19 27.44 -38.68 32.57
CA TYR A 19 27.96 -37.35 32.91
C TYR A 19 27.91 -36.43 31.69
N ILE A 20 28.08 -35.14 31.93
CA ILE A 20 28.06 -34.11 30.90
C ILE A 20 29.35 -33.32 31.00
N LEU A 21 30.03 -33.17 29.87
CA LEU A 21 31.21 -32.32 29.74
C LEU A 21 30.79 -30.90 29.36
N LYS A 22 31.28 -29.92 30.13
CA LYS A 22 31.10 -28.50 29.83
C LYS A 22 32.37 -27.76 30.22
N ASP A 23 32.94 -27.01 29.28
CA ASP A 23 34.18 -26.25 29.47
C ASP A 23 35.34 -27.13 30.01
N GLU A 24 35.51 -28.33 29.43
CA GLU A 24 36.50 -29.36 29.82
C GLU A 24 36.31 -29.99 31.22
N GLU A 25 35.25 -29.61 31.93
CA GLU A 25 34.90 -30.16 33.24
C GLU A 25 33.75 -31.17 33.17
N ALA A 26 33.84 -32.23 33.97
CA ALA A 26 32.84 -33.30 34.03
C ALA A 26 31.83 -33.09 35.16
N TYR A 27 30.54 -33.10 34.84
CA TYR A 27 29.46 -32.93 35.81
C TYR A 27 28.55 -34.16 35.82
N CYS A 28 28.16 -34.64 37.01
CA CYS A 28 27.05 -35.59 37.07
C CYS A 28 25.76 -34.88 36.64
N THR A 29 24.78 -35.63 36.14
CA THR A 29 23.53 -35.06 35.60
C THR A 29 22.82 -34.12 36.59
N LYS A 30 22.73 -34.49 37.86
CA LYS A 30 22.13 -33.66 38.91
C LYS A 30 22.85 -32.33 39.10
N CYS A 31 24.18 -32.37 39.20
CA CYS A 31 24.97 -31.16 39.40
C CYS A 31 24.95 -30.26 38.17
N TYR A 32 24.94 -30.85 36.97
CA TYR A 32 24.78 -30.10 35.73
C TYR A 32 23.42 -29.40 35.68
N GLU A 33 22.34 -30.13 35.97
CA GLU A 33 20.98 -29.58 35.97
C GLU A 33 20.82 -28.43 36.96
N GLU A 34 21.37 -28.54 38.17
CA GLU A 34 21.33 -27.46 39.16
C GLU A 34 22.13 -26.21 38.76
N LEU A 35 23.20 -26.37 37.97
CA LEU A 35 24.10 -25.27 37.62
C LEU A 35 23.76 -24.60 36.29
N PHE A 36 23.20 -25.37 35.34
CA PHE A 36 23.14 -24.95 33.94
C PHE A 36 21.78 -25.19 33.26
N SER A 37 20.84 -25.92 33.87
CA SER A 37 19.52 -26.10 33.25
C SER A 37 18.68 -24.84 33.37
N HIS A 38 17.92 -24.56 32.31
CA HIS A 38 16.95 -23.48 32.27
C HIS A 38 15.58 -23.96 32.74
N ASN A 39 14.78 -23.04 33.28
CA ASN A 39 13.37 -23.29 33.54
C ASN A 39 12.57 -23.10 32.26
N CYS A 40 11.64 -24.00 31.99
CA CYS A 40 10.72 -23.83 30.89
C CYS A 40 9.77 -22.66 31.17
N GLU A 41 9.61 -21.78 30.18
CA GLU A 41 8.74 -20.61 30.28
C GLU A 41 7.26 -20.96 30.47
N THR A 42 6.81 -22.10 29.92
CA THR A 42 5.40 -22.52 29.99
C THR A 42 5.05 -23.26 31.27
N CYS A 43 5.89 -24.19 31.72
CA CYS A 43 5.57 -25.05 32.86
C CYS A 43 6.41 -24.79 34.12
N HIS A 44 7.40 -23.91 34.02
CA HIS A 44 8.34 -23.51 35.08
C HIS A 44 9.18 -24.65 35.68
N LYS A 45 9.16 -25.84 35.08
CA LYS A 45 10.01 -26.97 35.47
C LYS A 45 11.36 -26.86 34.75
N LEU A 46 12.40 -27.39 35.39
CA LEU A 46 13.73 -27.52 34.79
C LEU A 46 13.66 -28.32 33.48
N ILE A 47 14.37 -27.84 32.47
CA ILE A 47 14.64 -28.58 31.25
C ILE A 47 15.85 -29.45 31.53
N GLY A 48 15.56 -30.74 31.75
CA GLY A 48 16.58 -31.74 32.06
C GLY A 48 17.61 -31.84 30.94
N CYS A 49 18.83 -32.22 31.31
CA CYS A 49 19.94 -32.33 30.36
C CYS A 49 19.69 -33.32 29.21
N THR A 50 18.76 -34.28 29.40
CA THR A 50 18.35 -35.26 28.40
C THR A 50 17.24 -34.77 27.47
N SER A 51 16.63 -33.61 27.74
CA SER A 51 15.55 -33.03 26.95
C SER A 51 16.10 -31.97 25.99
N LYS A 52 15.49 -31.86 24.80
CA LYS A 52 15.83 -30.81 23.83
C LYS A 52 15.40 -29.45 24.41
N ASP A 53 16.38 -28.64 24.82
CA ASP A 53 16.20 -27.26 25.24
C ASP A 53 16.00 -26.36 24.01
N LEU A 54 14.76 -25.93 23.80
CA LEU A 54 14.44 -24.99 22.73
C LEU A 54 14.53 -23.56 23.27
N SER A 55 15.38 -22.74 22.68
CA SER A 55 15.60 -21.37 23.12
C SER A 55 15.31 -20.31 22.07
N TYR A 56 14.69 -19.21 22.50
CA TYR A 56 14.43 -18.02 21.68
C TYR A 56 14.32 -16.79 22.58
N ASP A 57 15.01 -15.71 22.22
CA ASP A 57 15.01 -14.43 22.96
C ASP A 57 15.29 -14.60 24.47
N ASN A 58 16.33 -15.38 24.79
CA ASN A 58 16.75 -15.75 26.15
C ASN A 58 15.69 -16.48 26.99
N ARG A 59 14.65 -17.03 26.37
CA ARG A 59 13.65 -17.89 27.00
C ARG A 59 13.81 -19.32 26.51
N HIS A 60 13.36 -20.26 27.32
CA HIS A 60 13.60 -21.68 27.14
C HIS A 60 12.31 -22.49 27.27
N TRP A 61 12.16 -23.54 26.48
CA TRP A 61 10.98 -24.40 26.47
C TRP A 61 11.34 -25.87 26.32
N HIS A 62 10.57 -26.74 26.99
CA HIS A 62 10.48 -28.13 26.56
C HIS A 62 9.89 -28.22 25.15
N SER A 63 10.21 -29.27 24.41
CA SER A 63 9.66 -29.52 23.07
C SER A 63 8.13 -29.62 23.08
N GLU A 64 7.56 -30.19 24.15
CA GLU A 64 6.12 -30.32 24.36
C GLU A 64 5.46 -29.01 24.80
N CYS A 65 6.24 -28.08 25.34
CA CYS A 65 5.77 -26.77 25.80
C CYS A 65 5.89 -25.68 24.72
N PHE A 66 6.67 -25.92 23.66
CA PHE A 66 6.86 -24.99 22.56
C PHE A 66 5.69 -25.05 21.56
N LEU A 67 4.53 -24.55 22.01
CA LEU A 67 3.25 -24.62 21.32
C LEU A 67 2.72 -23.23 20.96
N CYS A 68 1.87 -23.18 19.93
CA CYS A 68 1.10 -21.97 19.62
C CYS A 68 0.07 -21.69 20.72
N MET A 69 0.07 -20.47 21.27
CA MET A 69 -0.86 -20.07 22.33
C MET A 69 -2.35 -20.03 21.91
N GLU A 70 -2.63 -20.00 20.61
CA GLU A 70 -4.01 -19.90 20.10
C GLU A 70 -4.60 -21.25 19.67
N CYS A 71 -3.79 -22.16 19.13
CA CYS A 71 -4.25 -23.45 18.60
C CYS A 71 -3.54 -24.67 19.18
N SER A 72 -2.61 -24.47 20.13
CA SER A 72 -1.82 -25.51 20.81
C SER A 72 -0.99 -26.41 19.87
N ARG A 73 -0.84 -26.06 18.59
CA ARG A 73 0.00 -26.78 17.64
C ARG A 73 1.48 -26.62 18.03
N SER A 74 2.24 -27.71 17.97
CA SER A 74 3.70 -27.67 18.13
C SER A 74 4.37 -26.78 17.09
N LEU A 75 5.28 -25.92 17.57
CA LEU A 75 6.08 -24.98 16.79
C LEU A 75 7.51 -25.46 16.56
N VAL A 76 7.86 -26.65 17.08
CA VAL A 76 9.19 -27.23 16.91
C VAL A 76 9.48 -27.41 15.43
N ASP A 77 10.65 -26.94 15.00
CA ASP A 77 11.13 -26.96 13.61
C ASP A 77 10.16 -26.31 12.60
N ARG A 78 9.28 -25.40 13.06
CA ARG A 78 8.32 -24.69 12.23
C ARG A 78 8.48 -23.17 12.38
N PRO A 79 8.20 -22.39 11.32
CA PRO A 79 8.13 -20.95 11.44
C PRO A 79 7.08 -20.53 12.48
N PHE A 80 7.44 -19.59 13.34
CA PHE A 80 6.56 -19.01 14.34
C PHE A 80 6.75 -17.49 14.39
N ALA A 81 5.81 -16.80 15.03
CA ALA A 81 5.89 -15.38 15.31
C ALA A 81 5.68 -15.15 16.80
N THR A 82 6.30 -14.09 17.33
CA THR A 82 6.10 -13.62 18.69
C THR A 82 5.35 -12.29 18.67
N LYS A 83 4.35 -12.16 19.55
CA LYS A 83 3.65 -10.89 19.78
C LYS A 83 3.38 -10.74 21.26
N ASN A 84 3.97 -9.72 21.88
CA ASN A 84 3.89 -9.49 23.32
C ASN A 84 4.26 -10.78 24.09
N ASP A 85 5.39 -11.39 23.73
CA ASP A 85 5.93 -12.64 24.29
C ASP A 85 5.09 -13.92 24.07
N LEU A 86 3.96 -13.83 23.37
CA LEU A 86 3.15 -15.00 23.03
C LEU A 86 3.67 -15.68 21.76
N LEU A 87 3.99 -16.97 21.87
CA LEU A 87 4.33 -17.83 20.73
C LEU A 87 3.09 -18.13 19.89
N MET A 88 3.14 -17.84 18.59
CA MET A 88 2.05 -18.10 17.66
C MET A 88 2.54 -18.77 16.38
N CYS A 89 1.78 -19.74 15.88
CA CYS A 89 2.02 -20.25 14.54
C CYS A 89 1.72 -19.14 13.51
N THR A 90 2.34 -19.24 12.34
CA THR A 90 2.14 -18.28 11.25
C THR A 90 0.67 -18.13 10.88
N ASP A 91 -0.11 -19.22 10.86
CA ASP A 91 -1.55 -19.19 10.54
C ASP A 91 -2.35 -18.34 11.54
N CYS A 92 -2.18 -18.59 12.84
CA CYS A 92 -2.89 -17.85 13.90
C CYS A 92 -2.46 -16.39 13.95
N TYR A 93 -1.15 -16.12 13.82
CA TYR A 93 -0.64 -14.75 13.76
C TYR A 93 -1.21 -14.02 12.54
N CYS A 94 -1.20 -14.67 11.37
CA CYS A 94 -1.75 -14.11 10.15
C CYS A 94 -3.25 -13.81 10.29
N ASN A 95 -4.00 -14.73 10.88
CA ASN A 95 -5.44 -14.54 11.02
C ASN A 95 -5.80 -13.36 11.92
N LYS A 96 -5.05 -13.18 13.03
CA LYS A 96 -5.35 -12.20 14.08
C LYS A 96 -4.79 -10.80 13.79
N TYR A 97 -3.60 -10.73 13.18
CA TYR A 97 -2.86 -9.46 13.08
C TYR A 97 -2.53 -9.03 11.65
N SER A 98 -2.64 -9.90 10.65
CA SER A 98 -2.29 -9.52 9.29
C SER A 98 -3.44 -8.82 8.58
N ALA A 99 -3.09 -7.84 7.74
CA ALA A 99 -4.05 -7.09 6.96
C ALA A 99 -4.87 -8.01 6.05
N LYS A 100 -6.17 -7.73 5.94
CA LYS A 100 -7.07 -8.43 5.00
C LYS A 100 -7.14 -7.62 3.70
N CYS A 101 -7.05 -8.30 2.57
CA CYS A 101 -7.19 -7.65 1.28
C CYS A 101 -8.62 -7.12 1.11
N LYS A 102 -8.78 -5.84 0.79
CA LYS A 102 -10.08 -5.21 0.60
C LYS A 102 -10.88 -5.81 -0.57
N ALA A 103 -10.22 -6.36 -1.59
CA ALA A 103 -10.88 -6.92 -2.76
C ALA A 103 -11.29 -8.40 -2.59
N CYS A 104 -10.39 -9.26 -2.10
CA CYS A 104 -10.68 -10.70 -1.98
C CYS A 104 -10.97 -11.18 -0.55
N LEU A 105 -10.85 -10.30 0.44
CA LEU A 105 -11.05 -10.55 1.87
C LEU A 105 -10.09 -11.56 2.51
N LYS A 106 -9.17 -12.14 1.73
CA LYS A 106 -8.13 -13.06 2.22
C LYS A 106 -7.01 -12.29 2.91
N THR A 107 -6.35 -12.95 3.86
CA THR A 107 -5.18 -12.42 4.55
C THR A 107 -4.05 -12.12 3.56
N ILE A 108 -3.39 -10.98 3.75
CA ILE A 108 -2.14 -10.64 3.06
C ILE A 108 -1.00 -11.20 3.91
N VAL A 109 -0.23 -12.11 3.35
CA VAL A 109 0.83 -12.83 4.06
C VAL A 109 1.94 -11.86 4.47
N PRO A 110 2.38 -11.85 5.75
CA PRO A 110 3.56 -11.09 6.17
C PRO A 110 4.77 -11.41 5.30
N GLY A 111 5.66 -10.44 5.07
CA GLY A 111 6.80 -10.62 4.16
C GLY A 111 6.48 -10.44 2.68
N THR A 112 5.20 -10.45 2.28
CA THR A 112 4.82 -10.18 0.89
C THR A 112 4.59 -8.68 0.67
N LYS A 113 4.78 -8.24 -0.58
CA LYS A 113 4.45 -6.88 -0.98
C LYS A 113 2.94 -6.68 -0.97
N LYS A 114 2.52 -5.54 -0.43
CA LYS A 114 1.11 -5.12 -0.42
C LYS A 114 0.96 -3.68 -0.88
N MET A 115 -0.20 -3.40 -1.44
CA MET A 115 -0.62 -2.07 -1.86
C MET A 115 -1.46 -1.44 -0.75
N GLU A 116 -1.19 -0.19 -0.37
CA GLU A 116 -1.96 0.52 0.65
C GLU A 116 -2.44 1.91 0.23
N HIS A 117 -3.69 2.21 0.57
CA HIS A 117 -4.30 3.52 0.34
C HIS A 117 -5.47 3.75 1.31
N LYS A 118 -5.46 4.89 2.03
CA LYS A 118 -6.52 5.31 2.98
C LYS A 118 -6.94 4.19 3.95
N GLY A 119 -5.96 3.52 4.58
CA GLY A 119 -6.21 2.46 5.56
C GLY A 119 -6.71 1.12 4.99
N ASN A 120 -6.85 1.01 3.67
CA ASN A 120 -7.14 -0.26 3.02
C ASN A 120 -5.84 -0.87 2.47
N SER A 121 -5.79 -2.21 2.48
CA SER A 121 -4.67 -2.98 1.93
C SER A 121 -5.16 -3.94 0.84
N TRP A 122 -4.32 -4.21 -0.15
CA TRP A 122 -4.58 -5.17 -1.22
C TRP A 122 -3.35 -6.02 -1.51
N HIS A 123 -3.55 -7.26 -1.95
CA HIS A 123 -2.49 -7.97 -2.69
C HIS A 123 -2.16 -7.18 -3.97
N GLU A 124 -0.92 -7.27 -4.45
CA GLU A 124 -0.51 -6.60 -5.70
C GLU A 124 -1.45 -6.94 -6.87
N ASN A 125 -1.80 -8.22 -7.01
CA ASN A 125 -2.70 -8.71 -8.06
C ASN A 125 -4.19 -8.42 -7.81
N CYS A 126 -4.54 -7.95 -6.62
CA CYS A 126 -5.90 -7.55 -6.27
C CYS A 126 -6.10 -6.02 -6.36
N PHE A 127 -5.03 -5.25 -6.50
CA PHE A 127 -5.10 -3.81 -6.73
C PHE A 127 -5.20 -3.52 -8.23
N THR A 128 -6.37 -3.84 -8.80
CA THR A 128 -6.64 -3.79 -10.24
C THR A 128 -7.62 -2.68 -10.60
N CYS A 129 -7.62 -2.31 -11.88
CA CYS A 129 -8.63 -1.39 -12.41
C CYS A 129 -9.96 -2.12 -12.60
N ASN A 130 -11.04 -1.58 -12.06
CA ASN A 130 -12.39 -2.13 -12.18
C ASN A 130 -12.90 -2.28 -13.63
N ARG A 131 -12.34 -1.51 -14.58
CA ARG A 131 -12.72 -1.59 -15.99
C ARG A 131 -11.93 -2.63 -16.78
N CYS A 132 -10.60 -2.52 -16.78
CA CYS A 132 -9.74 -3.38 -17.61
C CYS A 132 -9.15 -4.58 -16.87
N GLN A 133 -9.39 -4.69 -15.56
CA GLN A 133 -8.90 -5.73 -14.67
C GLN A 133 -7.37 -5.86 -14.58
N GLN A 134 -6.64 -4.92 -15.19
CA GLN A 134 -5.18 -4.89 -15.13
C GLN A 134 -4.69 -4.37 -13.78
N PRO A 135 -3.59 -4.91 -13.22
CA PRO A 135 -2.95 -4.40 -12.01
C PRO A 135 -2.56 -2.93 -12.18
N ILE A 136 -2.94 -2.09 -11.23
CA ILE A 136 -2.59 -0.65 -11.25
C ILE A 136 -1.15 -0.47 -10.78
N GLY A 137 -0.75 -1.20 -9.72
CA GLY A 137 0.55 -1.05 -9.07
C GLY A 137 0.72 0.34 -8.44
N THR A 138 1.89 0.94 -8.61
CA THR A 138 2.22 2.29 -8.09
C THR A 138 1.76 3.42 -9.00
N ARG A 139 1.11 3.11 -10.15
CA ARG A 139 0.65 4.11 -11.10
C ARG A 139 -0.48 4.96 -10.51
N ASN A 140 -0.63 6.17 -11.05
CA ASN A 140 -1.74 7.04 -10.72
C ASN A 140 -3.08 6.36 -10.99
N PHE A 141 -4.00 6.52 -10.05
CA PHE A 141 -5.36 5.99 -10.15
C PHE A 141 -6.37 6.98 -9.58
N VAL A 142 -7.65 6.70 -9.84
CA VAL A 142 -8.78 7.43 -9.28
C VAL A 142 -9.70 6.44 -8.60
N GLN A 143 -10.16 6.78 -7.40
CA GLN A 143 -11.18 6.01 -6.69
C GLN A 143 -12.54 6.68 -6.86
N LYS A 144 -13.52 5.94 -7.37
CA LYS A 144 -14.90 6.41 -7.55
C LYS A 144 -15.88 5.32 -7.10
N GLU A 145 -16.79 5.67 -6.20
CA GLU A 145 -17.80 4.75 -5.64
C GLU A 145 -17.17 3.46 -5.07
N GLY A 146 -16.04 3.60 -4.38
CA GLY A 146 -15.30 2.46 -3.80
C GLY A 146 -14.44 1.67 -4.80
N ASN A 147 -14.58 1.90 -6.10
CA ASN A 147 -13.84 1.20 -7.16
C ASN A 147 -12.58 1.95 -7.59
N ASN A 148 -11.52 1.21 -7.90
CA ASN A 148 -10.26 1.76 -8.39
C ASN A 148 -10.23 1.76 -9.93
N PHE A 149 -9.86 2.87 -10.53
CA PHE A 149 -9.71 3.01 -11.98
C PHE A 149 -8.31 3.50 -12.35
N CYS A 150 -7.67 2.85 -13.32
CA CYS A 150 -6.47 3.42 -13.93
C CYS A 150 -6.85 4.67 -14.73
N MET A 151 -5.92 5.63 -14.83
CA MET A 151 -6.16 6.91 -15.51
C MET A 151 -6.78 6.76 -16.92
N PRO A 152 -6.27 5.90 -17.83
CA PRO A 152 -6.85 5.76 -19.17
C PRO A 152 -8.30 5.26 -19.15
N CYS A 153 -8.61 4.30 -18.26
CA CYS A 153 -9.96 3.77 -18.14
C CYS A 153 -10.91 4.80 -17.53
N TYR A 154 -10.45 5.54 -16.53
CA TYR A 154 -11.22 6.62 -15.89
C TYR A 154 -11.56 7.72 -16.90
N GLU A 155 -10.56 8.23 -17.62
CA GLU A 155 -10.75 9.26 -18.65
C GLU A 155 -11.73 8.79 -19.73
N LYS A 156 -11.61 7.55 -20.21
CA LYS A 156 -12.53 7.02 -21.23
C LYS A 156 -13.96 6.77 -20.71
N LEU A 157 -14.18 6.63 -19.40
CA LEU A 157 -15.53 6.45 -18.83
C LEU A 157 -16.17 7.78 -18.40
N PHE A 158 -15.36 8.72 -17.89
CA PHE A 158 -15.86 9.84 -17.10
C PHE A 158 -15.35 11.21 -17.55
N ALA A 159 -14.49 11.30 -18.57
CA ALA A 159 -14.12 12.59 -19.12
C ALA A 159 -15.32 13.26 -19.78
N LEU A 160 -15.44 14.57 -19.58
CA LEU A 160 -16.41 15.40 -20.28
C LEU A 160 -16.16 15.34 -21.78
N GLN A 161 -17.22 15.31 -22.58
CA GLN A 161 -17.12 15.31 -24.03
C GLN A 161 -17.28 16.73 -24.56
N CYS A 162 -16.34 17.18 -25.38
CA CYS A 162 -16.43 18.50 -26.02
C CYS A 162 -17.67 18.58 -26.91
N VAL A 163 -18.49 19.62 -26.72
CA VAL A 163 -19.74 19.76 -27.48
C VAL A 163 -19.48 19.93 -28.98
N HIS A 164 -18.36 20.56 -29.36
CA HIS A 164 -17.97 20.76 -30.76
C HIS A 164 -17.50 19.48 -31.44
N CYS A 165 -16.44 18.84 -30.92
CA CYS A 165 -15.78 17.74 -31.62
C CYS A 165 -16.20 16.34 -31.13
N LYS A 166 -17.03 16.27 -30.08
CA LYS A 166 -17.50 15.04 -29.41
C LYS A 166 -16.39 14.15 -28.83
N LYS A 167 -15.14 14.63 -28.78
CA LYS A 167 -14.01 13.90 -28.18
C LYS A 167 -13.89 14.21 -26.68
N PRO A 168 -13.36 13.26 -25.88
CA PRO A 168 -13.05 13.48 -24.46
C PRO A 168 -12.12 14.67 -24.22
N ILE A 169 -12.40 15.43 -23.17
CA ILE A 169 -11.55 16.53 -22.68
C ILE A 169 -10.62 15.97 -21.60
N THR A 170 -9.40 15.62 -21.98
CA THR A 170 -8.41 14.95 -21.11
C THR A 170 -7.42 15.93 -20.47
N THR A 171 -7.15 17.08 -21.10
CA THR A 171 -6.11 18.02 -20.67
C THR A 171 -6.62 19.45 -20.61
N GLY A 172 -7.34 19.76 -19.54
CA GLY A 172 -7.95 21.07 -19.38
C GLY A 172 -9.00 21.36 -20.46
N GLY A 173 -9.78 22.40 -20.25
CA GLY A 173 -10.89 22.76 -21.10
C GLY A 173 -11.44 24.09 -20.67
N VAL A 174 -12.60 24.45 -21.18
CA VAL A 174 -13.38 25.60 -20.72
C VAL A 174 -14.84 25.21 -20.63
N ASN A 175 -15.55 25.85 -19.72
CA ASN A 175 -16.99 25.70 -19.59
C ASN A 175 -17.67 26.99 -20.05
N TYR A 176 -18.57 26.88 -21.03
CA TYR A 176 -19.37 27.99 -21.52
C TYR A 176 -20.84 27.56 -21.55
N ARG A 177 -21.72 28.30 -20.87
CA ARG A 177 -23.14 27.96 -20.73
C ARG A 177 -23.36 26.51 -20.26
N GLU A 178 -22.61 26.10 -19.24
CA GLU A 178 -22.61 24.73 -18.67
C GLU A 178 -22.19 23.62 -19.63
N GLN A 179 -21.74 23.97 -20.83
CA GLN A 179 -21.25 23.04 -21.82
C GLN A 179 -19.73 23.00 -21.82
N PRO A 180 -19.11 21.81 -21.84
CA PRO A 180 -17.67 21.67 -21.83
C PRO A 180 -17.10 21.71 -23.25
N TRP A 181 -15.98 22.42 -23.42
CA TRP A 181 -15.28 22.57 -24.69
C TRP A 181 -13.78 22.35 -24.49
N HIS A 182 -13.12 21.78 -25.50
CA HIS A 182 -11.66 21.98 -25.62
C HIS A 182 -11.39 23.46 -25.82
N LYS A 183 -10.26 23.95 -25.28
CA LYS A 183 -9.86 25.35 -25.49
C LYS A 183 -9.72 25.65 -26.99
N GLU A 184 -9.22 24.68 -27.75
CA GLU A 184 -8.97 24.75 -29.19
C GLU A 184 -10.25 24.64 -30.01
N CYS A 185 -11.33 24.09 -29.43
CA CYS A 185 -12.64 24.06 -30.07
C CYS A 185 -13.48 25.30 -29.76
N PHE A 186 -13.14 26.04 -28.69
CA PHE A 186 -13.84 27.26 -28.30
C PHE A 186 -13.22 28.48 -29.00
N VAL A 187 -13.60 28.66 -30.26
CA VAL A 187 -13.01 29.64 -31.18
C VAL A 187 -14.03 30.64 -31.73
N CYS A 188 -13.56 31.80 -32.17
CA CYS A 188 -14.36 32.78 -32.90
C CYS A 188 -14.81 32.19 -34.24
N ILE A 189 -16.09 32.33 -34.59
CA ILE A 189 -16.60 31.82 -35.87
C ILE A 189 -16.04 32.57 -37.07
N GLY A 190 -15.79 33.87 -36.93
CA GLY A 190 -15.26 34.73 -38.00
C GLY A 190 -13.79 34.47 -38.32
N CYS A 191 -12.91 34.44 -37.30
CA CYS A 191 -11.45 34.35 -37.50
C CYS A 191 -10.80 33.07 -36.98
N LYS A 192 -11.56 32.16 -36.35
CA LYS A 192 -11.08 30.91 -35.74
C LYS A 192 -10.07 31.08 -34.59
N GLN A 193 -9.85 32.30 -34.10
CA GLN A 193 -9.02 32.55 -32.92
C GLN A 193 -9.64 31.93 -31.66
N GLN A 194 -8.80 31.32 -30.82
CA GLN A 194 -9.19 30.81 -29.51
C GLN A 194 -9.73 31.91 -28.59
N LEU A 195 -10.91 31.66 -28.01
CA LEU A 195 -11.59 32.59 -27.09
C LEU A 195 -11.38 32.24 -25.61
N ALA A 196 -10.75 31.11 -25.31
CA ALA A 196 -10.41 30.72 -23.94
C ALA A 196 -9.50 31.78 -23.29
N GLY A 197 -9.91 32.31 -22.13
CA GLY A 197 -9.19 33.37 -21.42
C GLY A 197 -9.30 34.77 -22.05
N GLN A 198 -9.99 34.91 -23.18
CA GLN A 198 -10.21 36.19 -23.86
C GLN A 198 -11.61 36.74 -23.57
N ARG A 199 -11.79 38.03 -23.80
CA ARG A 199 -13.12 38.65 -23.82
C ARG A 199 -13.78 38.36 -25.17
N PHE A 200 -15.03 37.94 -25.14
CA PHE A 200 -15.80 37.64 -26.35
C PHE A 200 -17.27 37.98 -26.16
N THR A 201 -18.04 37.89 -27.24
CA THR A 201 -19.50 38.01 -27.19
C THR A 201 -20.15 36.90 -28.00
N SER A 202 -21.44 36.67 -27.78
CA SER A 202 -22.21 35.63 -28.46
C SER A 202 -23.48 36.23 -29.07
N ARG A 203 -23.84 35.78 -30.27
CA ARG A 203 -25.10 36.13 -30.94
C ARG A 203 -25.59 34.91 -31.71
N ASP A 204 -26.87 34.59 -31.57
CA ASP A 204 -27.51 33.44 -32.24
C ASP A 204 -26.72 32.14 -32.02
N ASP A 205 -26.27 31.92 -30.77
CA ASP A 205 -25.40 30.82 -30.31
C ASP A 205 -23.99 30.74 -30.93
N PHE A 206 -23.65 31.68 -31.80
CA PHE A 206 -22.33 31.82 -32.38
C PHE A 206 -21.46 32.75 -31.52
N THR A 207 -20.23 32.30 -31.26
CA THR A 207 -19.23 33.04 -30.47
C THR A 207 -18.30 33.83 -31.39
N TYR A 208 -18.08 35.10 -31.04
CA TYR A 208 -17.26 36.04 -31.80
C TYR A 208 -16.24 36.72 -30.88
N CYS A 209 -15.00 36.87 -31.35
CA CYS A 209 -14.10 37.85 -30.75
C CYS A 209 -14.69 39.25 -30.94
N LEU A 210 -14.30 40.20 -30.08
CA LEU A 210 -14.85 41.55 -30.12
C LEU A 210 -14.60 42.21 -31.49
N GLU A 211 -13.43 42.01 -32.09
CA GLU A 211 -13.08 42.57 -33.40
C GLU A 211 -13.97 42.05 -34.53
N CYS A 212 -14.12 40.73 -34.67
CA CYS A 212 -15.01 40.15 -35.69
C CYS A 212 -16.46 40.58 -35.48
N PHE A 213 -16.94 40.64 -34.23
CA PHE A 213 -18.30 41.09 -33.95
C PHE A 213 -18.52 42.53 -34.41
N CYS A 214 -17.59 43.44 -34.09
CA CYS A 214 -17.68 44.84 -34.50
C CYS A 214 -17.60 44.99 -36.02
N ASN A 215 -16.71 44.26 -36.69
CA ASN A 215 -16.57 44.33 -38.15
C ASN A 215 -17.83 43.84 -38.90
N LEU A 216 -18.53 42.83 -38.34
CA LEU A 216 -19.72 42.24 -38.94
C LEU A 216 -21.01 43.01 -38.60
N PHE A 217 -21.12 43.57 -37.39
CA PHE A 217 -22.40 44.07 -36.87
C PHE A 217 -22.40 45.54 -36.41
N ALA A 218 -21.24 46.21 -36.32
CA ALA A 218 -21.23 47.64 -35.97
C ALA A 218 -21.68 48.50 -37.17
N LYS A 219 -22.31 49.64 -36.87
CA LYS A 219 -22.66 50.65 -37.87
C LYS A 219 -21.38 51.18 -38.53
N LYS A 220 -21.32 51.16 -39.85
CA LYS A 220 -20.20 51.64 -40.67
C LYS A 220 -20.43 53.08 -41.10
N CYS A 221 -19.35 53.86 -41.19
CA CYS A 221 -19.40 55.24 -41.63
C CYS A 221 -19.88 55.26 -43.08
N ALA A 222 -20.91 56.06 -43.37
CA ALA A 222 -21.44 56.19 -44.72
C ALA A 222 -20.41 56.76 -45.71
N SER A 223 -19.39 57.47 -45.20
CA SER A 223 -18.39 58.16 -46.03
C SER A 223 -17.11 57.35 -46.26
N CYS A 224 -16.56 56.67 -45.25
CA CYS A 224 -15.30 55.92 -45.38
C CYS A 224 -15.43 54.39 -45.20
N THR A 225 -16.65 53.88 -44.96
CA THR A 225 -16.99 52.45 -44.75
C THR A 225 -16.35 51.76 -43.55
N THR A 226 -15.52 52.47 -42.76
CA THR A 226 -14.94 51.95 -41.52
C THR A 226 -15.99 51.87 -40.41
N PRO A 227 -15.87 50.93 -39.45
CA PRO A 227 -16.74 50.90 -38.27
C PRO A 227 -16.66 52.23 -37.50
N ILE A 228 -17.80 52.88 -37.21
CA ILE A 228 -17.86 54.24 -36.63
C ILE A 228 -17.29 54.27 -35.20
N SER A 229 -17.13 53.12 -34.55
CA SER A 229 -16.64 53.03 -33.18
C SER A 229 -15.23 52.44 -33.12
N GLY A 230 -14.22 53.32 -33.03
CA GLY A 230 -12.84 52.97 -32.66
C GLY A 230 -12.68 52.40 -31.23
N LYS A 231 -13.78 52.27 -30.49
CA LYS A 231 -13.96 51.41 -29.32
C LYS A 231 -15.39 50.90 -29.36
N CYS A 232 -15.61 49.59 -29.45
CA CYS A 232 -16.93 49.01 -29.32
C CYS A 232 -17.49 49.21 -27.90
N ASN A 233 -17.97 50.41 -27.60
CA ASN A 233 -18.87 50.74 -26.48
C ASN A 233 -20.32 50.38 -26.85
N LEU A 234 -20.51 49.26 -27.55
CA LEU A 234 -21.79 48.58 -27.47
C LEU A 234 -21.88 48.06 -26.03
N THR A 235 -23.05 48.16 -25.40
CA THR A 235 -23.38 47.47 -24.15
C THR A 235 -23.44 45.96 -24.40
N LEU A 236 -22.36 45.39 -24.95
CA LEU A 236 -22.23 43.99 -25.27
C LEU A 236 -22.18 43.24 -23.96
N HIS A 237 -22.93 42.15 -23.90
CA HIS A 237 -22.74 41.17 -22.85
C HIS A 237 -21.38 40.49 -23.08
N ILE A 238 -20.33 41.09 -22.53
CA ILE A 238 -18.97 40.53 -22.57
C ILE A 238 -18.99 39.28 -21.73
N SER A 239 -18.83 38.13 -22.39
CA SER A 239 -18.79 36.83 -21.74
C SER A 239 -17.35 36.43 -21.46
N ARG A 240 -17.17 35.64 -20.41
CA ARG A 240 -15.95 34.87 -20.15
C ARG A 240 -16.34 33.41 -20.00
N VAL A 241 -15.43 32.54 -20.38
CA VAL A 241 -15.57 31.12 -20.09
C VAL A 241 -15.07 30.83 -18.68
N ASN A 242 -15.75 29.90 -18.01
CA ASN A 242 -15.33 29.43 -16.70
C ASN A 242 -14.26 28.33 -16.85
N PRO A 243 -13.35 28.20 -15.87
CA PRO A 243 -12.48 27.04 -15.81
C PRO A 243 -13.34 25.75 -15.71
N PRO A 244 -12.83 24.61 -16.22
CA PRO A 244 -13.53 23.34 -16.09
C PRO A 244 -13.57 22.94 -14.61
N PRO A 245 -14.54 22.10 -14.19
CA PRO A 245 -14.51 21.53 -12.85
C PRO A 245 -13.18 20.82 -12.60
N PRO A 246 -12.66 20.84 -11.35
CA PRO A 246 -11.38 20.24 -11.05
C PRO A 246 -11.40 18.75 -11.42
N PRO A 247 -10.32 18.23 -12.04
CA PRO A 247 -10.24 16.80 -12.31
C PRO A 247 -10.27 16.02 -11.00
N ALA A 248 -10.77 14.78 -11.05
CA ALA A 248 -10.71 13.89 -9.90
C ALA A 248 -9.25 13.77 -9.41
N PRO A 249 -9.03 13.73 -8.08
CA PRO A 249 -7.68 13.70 -7.54
C PRO A 249 -6.94 12.46 -8.04
N LYS A 250 -5.75 12.67 -8.60
CA LYS A 250 -4.83 11.58 -8.95
C LYS A 250 -4.21 11.05 -7.66
N LEU A 251 -4.46 9.79 -7.38
CA LEU A 251 -3.99 9.11 -6.18
C LEU A 251 -2.80 8.22 -6.53
N THR A 252 -1.89 8.05 -5.58
CA THR A 252 -0.82 7.05 -5.62
C THR A 252 -1.02 6.05 -4.49
N CYS A 253 -0.50 4.85 -4.69
CA CYS A 253 -0.55 3.77 -3.72
C CYS A 253 0.87 3.48 -3.23
N THR A 254 1.03 3.26 -1.93
CA THR A 254 2.34 2.92 -1.35
C THR A 254 2.53 1.41 -1.34
N VAL A 255 3.78 0.99 -1.54
CA VAL A 255 4.18 -0.42 -1.41
C VAL A 255 4.81 -0.59 -0.04
N HIS A 256 4.27 -1.50 0.76
CA HIS A 256 4.86 -1.88 2.03
C HIS A 256 5.27 -3.35 2.01
N MET A 257 6.46 -3.64 2.56
CA MET A 257 6.85 -4.98 2.96
C MET A 257 6.77 -5.07 4.47
N PHE A 258 6.00 -6.01 4.99
CA PHE A 258 5.98 -6.31 6.42
C PHE A 258 7.13 -7.27 6.72
N PRO A 259 8.00 -7.01 7.72
CA PRO A 259 9.10 -7.93 8.01
C PRO A 259 8.55 -9.28 8.49
N LEU A 260 9.06 -10.38 7.92
CA LEU A 260 8.97 -11.72 8.50
C LEU A 260 10.10 -11.85 9.51
N MET A 261 9.76 -12.01 10.80
CA MET A 261 10.75 -12.48 11.78
C MET A 261 10.66 -14.00 11.79
N VAL A 262 11.67 -14.67 11.21
CA VAL A 262 11.81 -16.13 11.27
C VAL A 262 13.21 -16.40 11.81
N SER A 263 13.30 -16.99 13.00
CA SER A 263 14.58 -17.39 13.62
C SER A 263 14.59 -18.91 13.81
N PHE A 264 15.71 -19.54 13.45
CA PHE A 264 15.97 -20.97 13.67
C PHE A 264 16.54 -21.18 15.09
N ILE A 265 16.09 -22.22 15.79
CA ILE A 265 16.52 -22.58 17.15
C ILE A 265 17.56 -23.72 17.07
N GLY A 266 18.72 -23.54 17.71
CA GLY A 266 19.84 -24.49 17.74
C GLY A 266 19.65 -25.62 18.76
N VAL A 267 20.41 -26.73 18.61
CA VAL A 267 20.34 -27.95 19.44
C VAL A 267 21.70 -28.23 20.08
N LEU A 268 21.75 -28.58 21.37
CA LEU A 268 22.94 -29.08 22.09
C LEU A 268 23.05 -30.62 21.99
N ILE A 269 24.27 -31.15 21.83
CA ILE A 269 24.58 -32.58 21.68
C ILE A 269 25.08 -33.15 23.03
N LEU A 270 24.60 -34.33 23.43
CA LEU A 270 25.08 -35.11 24.59
C LEU A 270 26.17 -36.11 24.18
N HIS A 271 27.17 -36.30 25.04
CA HIS A 271 28.19 -37.35 24.91
C HIS A 271 27.91 -38.52 25.87
N THR A 272 28.25 -39.72 25.44
CA THR A 272 28.14 -40.99 26.19
C THR A 272 29.49 -41.51 26.60
#